data_AF-A0AA43DEG8-F1
#
_entry.id   AF-A0AA43DEG8-F1
#
_cell.length_a   1.000
_cell.length_b   1.000
_cell.length_c   1.000
_cell.angle_alpha   90.00
_cell.angle_beta   90.00
_cell.angle_gamma   90.00
#
_symmetry.space_group_name_H-M   'P 1'
#
loop_
_entity.id
_entity.type
_entity.pdbx_description
1 polymer ?
#
loop_
_entity_poly.entity_id
_entity_poly.type
_entity_poly.pdbx_seq_one_letter_code
_entity_poly.pdbx_strand_id
1 'polypeptide(L)'
;EPLDVLEGVAMLVSQLEEGRVEVENQYVRSVSREGNRPARTLVDEVFEPAARTWRGIGEIQASGLRLKSGYSAYDAEVKFQRELGQLSVGIEDPECQSGLVLQGLVKPMDCPAFGTRCTPEKPLGAPMVSGEGACAAYYRYRGSVIREA
;
A
#
# COMPACT_ATOMS: atom_id res chain seq x y z
N GLU A 1 6.09 15.14 -8.34
CA GLU A 1 6.63 15.31 -9.72
C GLU A 1 7.77 14.33 -9.99
N PRO A 2 8.07 13.99 -11.25
CA PRO A 2 9.21 13.14 -11.59
C PRO A 2 10.55 13.67 -11.06
N LEU A 3 10.74 14.99 -11.03
CA LEU A 3 11.95 15.62 -10.47
C LEU A 3 12.11 15.37 -8.96
N ASP A 4 11.01 15.30 -8.20
CA ASP A 4 11.09 15.02 -6.76
C ASP A 4 11.62 13.62 -6.49
N VAL A 5 11.18 12.66 -7.32
CA VAL A 5 11.64 11.27 -7.23
C VAL A 5 13.13 11.20 -7.57
N LEU A 6 13.57 11.88 -8.63
CA LEU A 6 14.98 11.88 -9.03
C LEU A 6 15.87 12.54 -7.99
N GLU A 7 15.46 13.67 -7.43
CA GLU A 7 16.20 14.35 -6.37
C GLU A 7 16.25 13.51 -5.09
N GLY A 8 15.14 12.90 -4.68
CA GLY A 8 15.11 12.00 -3.53
C GLY A 8 16.04 10.78 -3.70
N VAL A 9 16.11 10.21 -4.91
CA VAL A 9 17.07 9.14 -5.23
C VAL A 9 18.51 9.67 -5.15
N ALA A 10 18.79 10.84 -5.72
CA ALA A 10 20.12 11.44 -5.66
C ALA A 10 20.58 11.70 -4.22
N MET A 11 19.70 12.25 -3.38
CA MET A 11 19.97 12.48 -1.95
C MET A 11 20.28 11.17 -1.22
N LEU A 12 19.50 10.11 -1.48
CA LEU A 12 19.74 8.79 -0.88
C LEU A 12 21.08 8.20 -1.31
N VAL A 13 21.43 8.29 -2.61
CA VAL A 13 22.71 7.81 -3.12
C VAL A 13 23.88 8.56 -2.46
N SER A 14 23.81 9.89 -2.37
CA SER A 14 24.84 10.69 -1.69
C SER A 14 25.02 10.25 -0.23
N GLN A 15 23.93 10.07 0.53
CA GLN A 15 24.03 9.58 1.90
C GLN A 15 24.74 8.22 1.99
N LEU A 16 24.44 7.29 1.09
CA LEU A 16 25.08 5.97 1.07
C LEU A 16 26.58 6.07 0.76
N GLU A 17 26.97 6.91 -0.21
CA GLU A 17 28.38 7.15 -0.55
C GLU A 17 29.16 7.82 0.59
N GLU A 18 28.48 8.67 1.35
CA GLU A 18 29.05 9.42 2.47
C GLU A 18 28.95 8.65 3.81
N GLY A 19 28.31 7.47 3.83
CA GLY A 19 28.10 6.67 5.03
C GLY A 19 27.16 7.31 6.06
N ARG A 20 26.28 8.23 5.63
CA ARG A 20 25.26 8.85 6.48
C ARG A 20 23.99 7.99 6.55
N VAL A 21 23.28 8.10 7.67
CA VAL A 21 21.99 7.45 7.90
C VAL A 21 21.04 8.46 8.52
N GLU A 22 20.50 9.35 7.69
CA GLU A 22 19.68 10.49 8.10
C GLU A 22 18.36 10.54 7.33
N VAL A 23 17.30 11.02 7.99
CA VAL A 23 16.02 11.31 7.33
C VAL A 23 16.06 12.73 6.80
N GLU A 24 16.17 12.86 5.48
CA GLU A 24 16.11 14.14 4.79
C GLU A 24 14.73 14.36 4.17
N ASN A 25 14.27 15.61 4.17
CA ASN A 25 12.99 15.98 3.59
C ASN A 25 13.22 16.69 2.25
N GLN A 26 13.06 15.97 1.14
CA GLN A 26 13.09 16.57 -0.20
C GLN A 26 11.81 17.37 -0.49
N TYR A 27 10.69 17.01 0.13
CA TYR A 27 9.37 17.54 -0.17
C TYR A 27 8.97 18.76 0.71
N VAL A 28 9.95 19.63 1.01
CA VAL A 28 9.82 20.76 1.96
C VAL A 28 8.70 21.73 1.64
N ARG A 29 8.32 21.86 0.38
CA ARG A 29 7.24 22.74 -0.07
C ARG A 29 5.85 22.31 0.40
N SER A 30 5.70 21.06 0.82
CA SER A 30 4.42 20.48 1.22
C SER A 30 4.47 19.78 2.57
N VAL A 31 5.65 19.34 3.02
CA VAL A 31 5.82 18.64 4.30
C VAL A 31 6.71 19.45 5.22
N SER A 32 6.16 19.85 6.37
CA SER A 32 6.92 20.44 7.46
C SER A 32 7.34 19.38 8.48
N ARG A 33 8.32 19.71 9.32
CA ARG A 33 8.87 18.78 10.32
C ARG A 33 7.83 18.36 11.35
N GLU A 34 6.94 19.26 11.72
CA GLU A 34 5.85 19.01 12.65
C GLU A 34 4.65 18.29 12.02
N GLY A 35 4.59 18.26 10.69
CA GLY A 35 3.47 17.73 9.91
C GLY A 35 2.17 18.52 10.13
N ASN A 36 1.05 17.92 9.72
CA ASN A 36 -0.27 18.51 9.95
C ASN A 36 -0.75 18.23 11.38
N ARG A 37 -0.45 19.13 12.32
CA ARG A 37 -0.84 18.97 13.74
C ARG A 37 -2.36 18.82 13.93
N PRO A 38 -3.23 19.65 13.33
CA PRO A 38 -4.68 19.45 13.45
C PRO A 38 -5.15 18.07 13.00
N ALA A 39 -4.65 17.57 11.87
CA ALA A 39 -5.03 16.24 11.38
C ALA A 39 -4.57 15.13 12.33
N ARG A 40 -3.35 15.23 12.87
CA ARG A 40 -2.84 14.29 13.88
C ARG A 40 -3.70 14.27 15.14
N THR A 41 -4.05 15.45 15.67
CA THR A 41 -4.95 15.54 16.83
C THR A 41 -6.28 14.85 16.59
N LEU A 42 -6.89 15.03 15.41
CA LEU A 42 -8.16 14.38 15.08
C LEU A 42 -8.03 12.87 14.94
N VAL A 43 -6.96 12.39 14.29
CA VAL A 43 -6.69 10.95 14.19
C VAL A 43 -6.48 10.36 15.58
N ASP A 44 -5.68 11.02 16.41
CA ASP A 44 -5.39 10.59 17.79
C ASP A 44 -6.62 10.69 18.70
N GLU A 45 -7.58 11.56 18.41
CA GLU A 45 -8.84 11.66 19.14
C GLU A 45 -9.74 10.45 18.85
N VAL A 46 -9.90 10.12 17.57
CA VAL A 46 -10.90 9.15 17.08
C VAL A 46 -10.37 7.71 17.07
N PHE A 47 -9.09 7.51 16.78
CA PHE A 47 -8.51 6.19 16.53
C PHE A 47 -7.41 5.82 17.54
N GLU A 48 -7.16 4.53 17.66
CA GLU A 48 -6.00 3.99 18.39
C GLU A 48 -5.27 2.93 17.54
N PRO A 49 -3.95 2.79 17.72
CA PRO A 49 -3.17 1.77 17.01
C PRO A 49 -3.69 0.35 17.31
N ALA A 50 -3.73 -0.48 16.28
CA ALA A 50 -4.13 -1.87 16.38
C ALA A 50 -3.28 -2.77 15.47
N ALA A 51 -3.26 -4.06 15.77
CA ALA A 51 -2.76 -5.05 14.83
C ALA A 51 -3.65 -5.06 13.58
N ARG A 52 -3.04 -5.23 12.41
CA ARG A 52 -3.78 -5.42 11.16
C ARG A 52 -3.06 -6.38 10.23
N THR A 53 -3.84 -7.19 9.54
CA THR A 53 -3.34 -8.03 8.45
C THR A 53 -3.19 -7.22 7.19
N TRP A 54 -1.95 -7.11 6.71
CA TRP A 54 -1.60 -6.51 5.43
C TRP A 54 -1.55 -7.59 4.37
N ARG A 55 -2.28 -7.37 3.27
CA ARG A 55 -2.40 -8.32 2.17
C ARG A 55 -1.01 -8.70 1.64
N GLY A 56 -0.70 -10.00 1.66
CA GLY A 56 0.58 -10.52 1.17
C GLY A 56 1.80 -10.25 2.06
N ILE A 57 1.63 -9.66 3.24
CA ILE A 57 2.70 -9.48 4.25
C ILE A 57 2.36 -10.25 5.52
N GLY A 58 1.10 -10.21 5.96
CA GLY A 58 0.62 -10.85 7.18
C GLY A 58 0.22 -9.85 8.26
N GLU A 59 0.01 -10.32 9.48
CA GLU A 59 -0.34 -9.45 10.61
C GLU A 59 0.88 -8.65 11.07
N ILE A 60 0.70 -7.34 11.20
CA ILE A 60 1.71 -6.43 11.72
C ILE A 60 1.11 -5.69 12.93
N GLN A 61 1.81 -5.74 14.07
CA GLN A 61 1.41 -5.06 15.29
C GLN A 61 1.48 -3.54 15.12
N ALA A 62 0.52 -2.82 15.72
CA ALA A 62 0.44 -1.35 15.68
C ALA A 62 0.54 -0.73 14.27
N SER A 63 0.06 -1.43 13.24
CA SER A 63 0.14 -1.01 11.83
C SER A 63 -1.18 -0.49 11.27
N GLY A 64 -2.30 -0.76 11.96
CA GLY A 64 -3.62 -0.26 11.61
C GLY A 64 -4.15 0.71 12.65
N LEU A 65 -5.29 1.30 12.32
CA LEU A 65 -6.09 2.13 13.21
C LEU A 65 -7.44 1.47 13.42
N ARG A 66 -7.92 1.44 14.66
CA ARG A 66 -9.29 1.08 15.01
C ARG A 66 -9.97 2.23 15.73
N LEU A 67 -11.29 2.30 15.67
CA LEU A 67 -12.05 3.31 16.40
C LEU A 67 -11.88 3.10 17.91
N LYS A 68 -11.70 4.19 18.66
CA LYS A 68 -11.72 4.12 20.12
C LYS A 68 -13.11 3.77 20.63
N SER A 69 -13.18 3.25 21.85
CA SER A 69 -14.43 2.84 22.51
C SER A 69 -15.50 3.95 22.54
N GLY A 70 -15.09 5.21 22.72
CA GLY A 70 -15.99 6.38 22.67
C GLY A 70 -16.71 6.57 21.33
N TYR A 71 -16.15 6.01 20.24
CA TYR A 71 -16.71 6.04 18.89
C TYR A 71 -17.28 4.67 18.47
N SER A 72 -17.45 3.71 19.39
CA SER A 72 -18.01 2.38 19.10
C SER A 72 -19.41 2.43 18.46
N ALA A 73 -20.17 3.50 18.73
CA ALA A 73 -21.45 3.77 18.07
C ALA A 73 -21.31 4.03 16.55
N TYR A 74 -20.09 4.11 16.00
CA TYR A 74 -19.80 4.22 14.57
C TYR A 74 -19.02 3.02 14.03
N ASP A 75 -18.62 2.08 14.88
CA ASP A 75 -17.80 0.94 14.51
C ASP A 75 -18.64 -0.22 13.96
N ALA A 76 -18.41 -0.56 12.69
CA ALA A 76 -19.08 -1.68 12.03
C ALA A 76 -18.61 -3.04 12.57
N GLU A 77 -17.35 -3.17 12.99
CA GLU A 77 -16.83 -4.40 13.59
C GLU A 77 -17.54 -4.70 14.91
N VAL A 78 -17.99 -3.66 15.64
CA VAL A 78 -18.81 -3.79 16.86
C VAL A 78 -20.28 -4.03 16.52
N LYS A 79 -20.88 -3.20 15.66
CA LYS A 79 -22.33 -3.26 15.34
C LYS A 79 -22.75 -4.57 14.68
N PHE A 80 -21.89 -5.13 13.84
CA PHE A 80 -22.19 -6.30 13.01
C PHE A 80 -21.27 -7.48 13.33
N GLN A 81 -20.76 -7.54 14.57
CA GLN A 81 -19.78 -8.54 14.99
C GLN A 81 -20.24 -9.97 14.69
N ARG A 82 -21.54 -10.25 14.89
CA ARG A 82 -22.13 -11.57 14.68
C ARG A 82 -22.14 -11.95 13.20
N GLU A 83 -22.53 -11.04 12.32
CA GLU A 83 -22.58 -11.23 10.88
C GLU A 83 -21.16 -11.38 10.30
N LEU A 84 -20.24 -10.52 10.74
CA LEU A 84 -18.85 -10.55 10.30
C LEU A 84 -18.14 -11.83 10.75
N GLY A 85 -18.45 -12.35 11.94
CA GLY A 85 -17.90 -13.63 12.42
C GLY A 85 -18.34 -14.86 11.63
N GLN A 86 -19.35 -14.74 10.76
CA GLN A 86 -19.84 -15.82 9.90
C GLN A 86 -19.24 -15.76 8.49
N LEU A 87 -18.56 -14.68 8.13
CA LEU A 87 -17.94 -14.55 6.81
C LEU A 87 -16.62 -15.32 6.78
N SER A 88 -16.44 -16.12 5.72
CA SER A 88 -15.13 -16.64 5.39
C SER A 88 -14.26 -15.52 4.83
N VAL A 89 -13.01 -15.46 5.27
CA VAL A 89 -12.02 -14.56 4.66
C VAL A 89 -11.82 -15.01 3.22
N GLY A 90 -11.95 -14.07 2.27
CA GLY A 90 -11.72 -14.36 0.86
C GLY A 90 -10.31 -14.90 0.65
N ILE A 91 -10.22 -16.08 0.03
CA ILE A 91 -8.95 -16.68 -0.36
C ILE A 91 -8.49 -15.97 -1.64
N GLU A 92 -7.25 -15.48 -1.65
CA GLU A 92 -6.67 -14.95 -2.88
C GLU A 92 -6.51 -16.06 -3.91
N ASP A 93 -6.63 -15.70 -5.19
CA ASP A 93 -6.29 -16.62 -6.26
C ASP A 93 -4.85 -17.13 -6.06
N PRO A 94 -4.63 -18.47 -5.98
CA PRO A 94 -3.32 -19.03 -5.67
C PRO A 94 -2.26 -18.73 -6.74
N GLU A 95 -2.66 -18.35 -7.95
CA GLU A 95 -1.74 -17.92 -9.00
C GLU A 95 -1.30 -16.46 -8.82
N CYS A 96 -1.98 -15.69 -7.97
CA CYS A 96 -1.71 -14.28 -7.77
C CYS A 96 -0.48 -14.05 -6.89
N GLN A 97 0.58 -13.50 -7.48
CA GLN A 97 1.79 -13.12 -6.74
C GLN A 97 1.71 -11.71 -6.13
N SER A 98 0.51 -11.24 -5.78
CA SER A 98 0.30 -9.87 -5.29
C SER A 98 1.16 -9.53 -4.07
N GLY A 99 1.32 -10.48 -3.14
CA GLY A 99 2.15 -10.28 -1.95
C GLY A 99 3.62 -10.06 -2.26
N LEU A 100 4.20 -10.81 -3.21
CA LEU A 100 5.59 -10.64 -3.62
C LEU A 100 5.80 -9.30 -4.34
N VAL A 101 4.82 -8.85 -5.12
CA VAL A 101 4.84 -7.53 -5.76
C VAL A 101 4.79 -6.42 -4.72
N LEU A 102 3.91 -6.52 -3.72
CA LEU A 102 3.78 -5.53 -2.64
C LEU A 102 5.03 -5.46 -1.75
N GLN A 103 5.75 -6.58 -1.59
CA GLN A 103 7.04 -6.62 -0.89
C GLN A 103 8.22 -6.11 -1.75
N GLY A 104 8.01 -5.81 -3.02
CA GLY A 104 9.08 -5.39 -3.95
C GLY A 104 10.03 -6.53 -4.36
N LEU A 105 9.67 -7.80 -4.12
CA LEU A 105 10.48 -8.97 -4.46
C LEU A 105 10.30 -9.42 -5.92
N VAL A 106 9.15 -9.10 -6.53
CA VAL A 106 8.78 -9.48 -7.89
C VAL A 106 8.21 -8.26 -8.61
N LYS A 107 8.63 -7.99 -9.85
CA LYS A 107 7.95 -6.95 -10.65
C LYS A 107 6.66 -7.51 -11.23
N PRO A 108 5.62 -6.68 -11.48
CA PRO A 108 4.37 -7.17 -12.06
C PRO A 108 4.56 -7.99 -13.34
N MET A 109 5.50 -7.60 -14.21
CA MET A 109 5.82 -8.31 -15.46
C MET A 109 6.46 -9.69 -15.28
N ASP A 110 7.04 -9.97 -14.11
CA ASP A 110 7.62 -11.28 -13.79
C ASP A 110 6.56 -12.25 -13.23
N CYS A 111 5.32 -11.77 -12.99
CA CYS A 111 4.19 -12.61 -12.58
C CYS A 111 3.60 -13.32 -13.81
N PRO A 112 3.50 -14.67 -13.83
CA PRO A 112 3.04 -15.43 -15.00
C PRO A 112 1.61 -15.09 -15.46
N ALA A 113 0.76 -14.63 -14.55
CA ALA A 113 -0.62 -14.27 -14.86
C ALA A 113 -0.77 -12.83 -15.38
N PHE A 114 0.25 -11.99 -15.23
CA PHE A 114 0.16 -10.56 -15.56
C PHE A 114 -0.05 -10.32 -17.05
N GLY A 115 -1.06 -9.51 -17.39
CA GLY A 115 -1.39 -9.14 -18.76
C GLY A 115 -2.00 -10.26 -19.62
N THR A 116 -2.12 -11.47 -19.06
CA THR A 116 -2.75 -12.63 -19.72
C THR A 116 -4.09 -12.96 -19.05
N ARG A 117 -4.06 -13.75 -17.96
CA ARG A 117 -5.23 -14.09 -17.15
C ARG A 117 -5.62 -12.97 -16.18
N CYS A 118 -4.65 -12.15 -15.76
CA CYS A 118 -4.84 -11.00 -14.89
C CYS A 118 -4.75 -9.71 -15.71
N THR A 119 -5.89 -9.06 -15.94
CA THR A 119 -6.01 -7.76 -16.62
C THR A 119 -6.91 -6.83 -15.78
N PRO A 120 -6.99 -5.51 -16.07
CA PRO A 120 -7.93 -4.63 -15.39
C PRO A 120 -9.40 -5.09 -15.48
N GLU A 121 -9.79 -5.71 -16.60
CA GLU A 121 -11.15 -6.24 -16.82
C GLU A 121 -11.37 -7.59 -16.10
N LYS A 122 -10.30 -8.37 -15.90
CA LYS A 122 -10.30 -9.66 -15.22
C LYS A 122 -9.17 -9.74 -14.19
N PRO A 123 -9.27 -9.01 -13.08
CA PRO A 123 -8.18 -8.92 -12.12
C PRO A 123 -8.15 -10.15 -11.20
N LEU A 124 -6.97 -10.76 -11.04
CA LEU A 124 -6.77 -11.85 -10.08
C LEU A 124 -6.41 -11.36 -8.67
N GLY A 125 -5.97 -10.11 -8.52
CA GLY A 125 -5.58 -9.56 -7.22
C GLY A 125 -5.69 -8.05 -7.10
N ALA A 126 -5.73 -7.55 -5.86
CA ALA A 126 -5.95 -6.14 -5.56
C ALA A 126 -5.01 -5.16 -6.30
N PRO A 127 -3.71 -5.46 -6.50
CA PRO A 127 -2.83 -4.55 -7.25
C PRO A 127 -3.19 -4.35 -8.72
N MET A 128 -4.06 -5.20 -9.31
CA MET A 128 -4.61 -4.99 -10.65
C MET A 128 -5.96 -4.24 -10.63
N VAL A 129 -6.67 -4.27 -9.51
CA VAL A 129 -7.96 -3.56 -9.31
C VAL A 129 -7.75 -2.09 -8.95
N SER A 130 -6.78 -1.82 -8.07
CA SER A 130 -6.58 -0.49 -7.49
C SER A 130 -5.99 0.49 -8.51
N GLY A 131 -6.48 1.73 -8.52
CA GLY A 131 -5.89 2.83 -9.30
C GLY A 131 -4.46 3.19 -8.89
N GLU A 132 -4.08 2.85 -7.65
CA GLU A 132 -2.72 3.00 -7.10
C GLU A 132 -1.92 1.68 -7.17
N GLY A 133 -2.53 0.62 -7.69
CA GLY A 133 -1.93 -0.71 -7.72
C GLY A 133 -0.75 -0.80 -8.68
N ALA A 134 0.36 -1.37 -8.22
CA ALA A 134 1.57 -1.54 -9.05
C ALA A 134 1.30 -2.33 -10.34
N CYS A 135 0.48 -3.38 -10.29
CA CYS A 135 0.14 -4.16 -11.49
C CYS A 135 -0.69 -3.32 -12.47
N ALA A 136 -1.73 -2.62 -12.00
CA ALA A 136 -2.54 -1.75 -12.85
C ALA A 136 -1.69 -0.64 -13.50
N ALA A 137 -0.77 -0.03 -12.75
CA ALA A 137 0.16 0.98 -13.26
C ALA A 137 1.08 0.41 -14.34
N TYR A 138 1.70 -0.77 -14.10
CA TYR A 138 2.54 -1.43 -15.10
C TYR A 138 1.74 -1.76 -16.36
N TYR A 139 0.52 -2.27 -16.22
CA TYR A 139 -0.32 -2.63 -17.37
C TYR A 139 -0.65 -1.39 -18.21
N ARG A 140 -1.04 -0.30 -17.55
CA ARG A 140 -1.40 0.96 -18.21
C ARG A 140 -0.24 1.63 -18.93
N TYR A 141 0.95 1.67 -18.33
CA TYR A 141 2.06 2.50 -18.81
C TYR A 141 3.19 1.72 -19.48
N ARG A 142 3.29 0.40 -19.29
CA ARG A 142 4.29 -0.45 -19.95
C ARG A 142 3.70 -1.48 -20.93
N GLY A 143 2.37 -1.49 -21.10
CA GLY A 143 1.68 -2.41 -22.02
C GLY A 143 2.11 -2.30 -23.50
N SER A 144 2.77 -1.22 -23.93
CA SER A 144 3.33 -1.12 -25.29
C SER A 144 4.50 -2.07 -25.53
N VAL A 145 5.24 -2.47 -24.49
CA VAL A 145 6.40 -3.36 -24.60
C VAL A 145 5.98 -4.84 -24.73
N ILE A 146 4.78 -5.19 -24.26
CA ILE A 146 4.25 -6.57 -24.32
C ILE A 146 3.70 -6.93 -25.71
N ARG A 147 3.43 -5.94 -26.57
CA ARG A 147 2.92 -6.19 -27.94
C ARG A 147 4.01 -6.50 -28.98
N GLU A 148 5.29 -6.34 -28.64
CA GLU A 148 6.42 -6.50 -29.57
C GLU A 148 7.35 -7.67 -29.22
N ALA A 149 6.99 -8.51 -28.25
CA ALA A 149 7.66 -9.78 -27.93
C ALA A 149 6.73 -10.95 -28.24
#